data_AF-A0A914TWH6-F1
#
_entry.id   AF-A0A914TWH6-F1
#
_cell.length_a   1.000
_cell.length_b   1.000
_cell.length_c   1.000
_cell.angle_alpha   90.00
_cell.angle_beta   90.00
_cell.angle_gamma   90.00
#
_symmetry.space_group_name_H-M   'P 1'
#
loop_
_entity.id
_entity.type
_entity.pdbx_description
1 polymer ?
#
loop_
_entity_poly.entity_id
_entity_poly.type
_entity_poly.pdbx_seq_one_letter_code
_entity_poly.pdbx_strand_id
1 'polypeptide(L)'
;EVKPGIVVSILRTIGCFNSEAKVQADEPTWNKIGLENISKQLRLCHEVFQLEDTNLKEKLSEFSKMPKSIFYAIYLLRRLFNLAMDVYERQNVDLVFAGKEWLNSVENLESIPVVTWSTSILSHPTIVLCILKLLPSISARQESFGDGIDESDKLWSAVGQFYISLVLKALMRQERSQQILCEHLMPRMVMDVGAELFKKAVHPLLSPFHYMLERLACQSMHPKELRRFLRLDQPLCCLNLDDDDNDGNENSGGPVPIH
;
A
#
# COMPACT_ATOMS: atom_id res chain seq x y z
N GLU A 1 14.75 16.77 6.69
CA GLU A 1 13.79 15.90 5.95
C GLU A 1 12.47 15.84 6.71
N VAL A 2 11.32 15.93 6.02
CA VAL A 2 10.00 15.89 6.68
C VAL A 2 9.70 14.46 7.13
N LYS A 3 9.38 14.25 8.41
CA LYS A 3 9.04 12.91 8.90
C LYS A 3 7.76 12.40 8.23
N PRO A 4 7.73 11.18 7.65
CA PRO A 4 6.52 10.62 7.02
C PRO A 4 5.28 10.69 7.92
N GLY A 5 5.44 10.54 9.23
CA GLY A 5 4.34 10.58 10.20
C GLY A 5 3.56 11.90 10.22
N ILE A 6 4.23 13.04 10.01
CA ILE A 6 3.57 14.36 10.00
C ILE A 6 2.66 14.48 8.78
N VAL A 7 3.18 14.12 7.60
CA VAL A 7 2.42 14.16 6.34
C VAL A 7 1.22 13.22 6.41
N VAL A 8 1.42 11.99 6.88
CA VAL A 8 0.33 11.01 7.07
C VAL A 8 -0.73 11.54 8.04
N SER A 9 -0.32 12.14 9.17
CA SER A 9 -1.26 12.72 10.13
C SER A 9 -2.11 13.82 9.52
N ILE A 10 -1.51 14.72 8.74
CA ILE A 10 -2.23 15.81 8.05
C ILE A 10 -3.20 15.22 7.04
N LEU A 11 -2.76 14.27 6.21
CA LEU A 11 -3.61 13.68 5.18
C LEU A 11 -4.80 12.92 5.76
N ARG A 12 -4.63 12.27 6.93
CA ARG A 12 -5.75 11.64 7.65
C ARG A 12 -6.84 12.62 8.09
N THR A 13 -6.52 13.90 8.29
CA THR A 13 -7.53 14.92 8.63
C THR A 13 -8.44 15.31 7.46
N ILE A 14 -8.06 15.01 6.21
CA ILE A 14 -8.82 15.38 5.00
C ILE A 14 -10.13 14.58 4.89
N GLY A 15 -10.30 13.51 5.68
CA GLY A 15 -11.57 12.79 5.80
C GLY A 15 -11.81 11.70 4.75
N CYS A 16 -10.82 11.43 3.88
CA CYS A 16 -10.79 10.32 2.92
C CYS A 16 -9.92 9.13 3.39
N PHE A 17 -9.19 9.28 4.49
CA PHE A 17 -8.41 8.22 5.13
C PHE A 17 -8.91 8.03 6.57
N ASN A 18 -9.02 6.79 7.03
CA ASN A 18 -9.34 6.48 8.41
C ASN A 18 -8.06 6.46 9.29
N SER A 19 -8.16 5.96 10.52
CA SER A 19 -7.04 5.94 11.47
C SER A 19 -6.17 4.67 11.39
N GLU A 20 -6.55 3.69 10.57
CA GLU A 20 -5.89 2.38 10.50
C GLU A 20 -4.45 2.52 10.01
N ALA A 21 -3.52 1.93 10.76
CA ALA A 21 -2.09 1.95 10.46
C ALA A 21 -1.56 0.62 9.93
N LYS A 22 -2.34 -0.46 10.06
CA LYS A 22 -1.99 -1.82 9.63
C LYS A 22 -3.13 -2.40 8.80
N VAL A 23 -2.79 -3.25 7.84
CA VAL A 23 -3.77 -3.95 7.00
C VAL A 23 -4.63 -4.86 7.87
N GLN A 24 -5.94 -4.67 7.82
CA GLN A 24 -6.92 -5.52 8.50
C GLN A 24 -7.13 -6.82 7.73
N ALA A 25 -6.17 -7.75 7.85
CA ALA A 25 -6.10 -8.98 7.04
C ALA A 25 -7.18 -10.03 7.39
N ASP A 26 -7.88 -9.87 8.52
CA ASP A 26 -8.98 -10.74 8.96
C ASP A 26 -10.36 -10.36 8.39
N GLU A 27 -10.45 -9.26 7.65
CA GLU A 27 -11.72 -8.79 7.12
C GLU A 27 -12.27 -9.77 6.05
N PRO A 28 -13.53 -10.24 6.16
CA PRO A 28 -14.07 -11.24 5.24
C PRO A 28 -14.23 -10.74 3.80
N THR A 29 -14.15 -9.42 3.58
CA THR A 29 -14.22 -8.80 2.25
C THR A 29 -13.05 -9.19 1.35
N TRP A 30 -11.89 -9.52 1.92
CA TRP A 30 -10.72 -9.99 1.17
C TRP A 30 -10.98 -11.30 0.42
N ASN A 31 -11.85 -12.18 0.94
CA ASN A 31 -12.22 -13.44 0.28
C ASN A 31 -13.04 -13.22 -1.00
N LYS A 32 -13.64 -12.04 -1.18
CA LYS A 32 -14.44 -11.69 -2.35
C LYS A 32 -13.58 -11.12 -3.49
N ILE A 33 -12.32 -10.80 -3.23
CA ILE A 33 -11.39 -10.23 -4.20
C ILE A 33 -10.90 -11.33 -5.14
N GLY A 34 -11.56 -11.40 -6.30
CA GLY A 34 -11.11 -12.16 -7.47
C GLY A 34 -11.17 -11.27 -8.71
N LEU A 35 -10.38 -11.59 -9.73
CA LEU A 35 -10.25 -10.78 -10.95
C LEU A 35 -11.63 -10.49 -11.59
N GLU A 36 -12.49 -11.50 -11.70
CA GLU A 36 -13.84 -11.36 -12.27
C GLU A 36 -14.73 -10.42 -11.46
N ASN A 37 -14.62 -10.46 -10.13
CA ASN A 37 -15.48 -9.72 -9.21
C ASN A 37 -15.11 -8.24 -9.10
N ILE A 38 -13.82 -7.92 -9.16
CA ILE A 38 -13.31 -6.57 -8.89
C ILE A 38 -12.94 -5.79 -10.14
N SER A 39 -12.94 -6.42 -11.32
CA SER A 39 -12.45 -5.80 -12.56
C SER A 39 -13.05 -4.43 -12.84
N LYS A 40 -14.34 -4.23 -12.55
CA LYS A 40 -15.02 -2.94 -12.76
C LYS A 40 -14.51 -1.88 -11.77
N GLN A 41 -14.47 -2.20 -10.49
CA GLN A 41 -13.98 -1.30 -9.43
C GLN A 41 -12.51 -0.97 -9.66
N LEU A 42 -11.70 -1.96 -10.04
CA LEU A 42 -10.28 -1.81 -10.32
C LEU A 42 -10.02 -0.88 -11.53
N ARG A 43 -10.83 -0.99 -12.60
CA ARG A 43 -10.81 -0.05 -13.73
C ARG A 43 -11.12 1.37 -13.28
N LEU A 44 -12.16 1.57 -12.45
CA LEU A 44 -12.51 2.88 -11.94
C LEU A 44 -11.40 3.47 -11.06
N CYS A 45 -10.78 2.67 -10.18
CA CYS A 45 -9.60 3.09 -9.41
C CYS A 45 -8.46 3.53 -10.34
N HIS A 46 -8.23 2.78 -11.42
CA HIS A 46 -7.20 3.08 -12.39
C HIS A 46 -7.47 4.37 -13.17
N GLU A 47 -8.71 4.56 -13.62
CA GLU A 47 -9.16 5.78 -14.30
C GLU A 47 -8.99 7.00 -13.39
N VAL A 48 -9.41 6.92 -12.12
CA VAL A 48 -9.22 7.99 -11.12
C VAL A 48 -7.74 8.30 -10.93
N PHE A 49 -6.88 7.28 -10.86
CA PHE A 49 -5.45 7.47 -10.70
C PHE A 49 -4.78 8.09 -11.94
N GLN A 50 -5.37 7.96 -13.13
CA GLN A 50 -4.87 8.61 -14.34
C GLN A 50 -5.39 10.05 -14.52
N LEU A 51 -6.32 10.52 -13.67
CA LEU A 51 -6.91 11.84 -13.82
C LEU A 51 -5.89 12.99 -13.69
N GLU A 52 -5.86 13.83 -14.72
CA GLU A 52 -5.17 15.13 -14.70
C GLU A 52 -6.01 16.20 -14.00
N ASP A 53 -5.41 17.37 -13.74
CA ASP A 53 -5.98 18.46 -12.90
C ASP A 53 -7.21 19.16 -13.48
N THR A 54 -7.67 18.77 -14.68
CA THR A 54 -8.79 19.42 -15.36
C THR A 54 -10.14 18.83 -14.93
N ASN A 55 -11.02 19.72 -14.45
CA ASN A 55 -12.45 19.52 -14.21
C ASN A 55 -12.86 18.37 -13.27
N LEU A 56 -12.28 18.32 -12.07
CA LEU A 56 -12.64 17.34 -11.03
C LEU A 56 -14.15 17.25 -10.74
N LYS A 57 -14.86 18.37 -10.75
CA LYS A 57 -16.30 18.41 -10.45
C LYS A 57 -17.15 17.72 -11.52
N GLU A 58 -16.79 17.90 -12.79
CA GLU A 58 -17.49 17.26 -13.91
C GLU A 58 -17.20 15.76 -13.89
N LYS A 59 -15.93 15.38 -13.72
CA LYS A 59 -15.53 13.97 -13.66
C LYS A 59 -16.08 13.22 -12.47
N LEU A 60 -16.25 13.86 -11.31
CA LEU A 60 -16.87 13.22 -10.14
C LEU A 60 -18.26 12.66 -10.44
N SER A 61 -19.01 13.29 -11.36
CA SER A 61 -20.33 12.80 -11.78
C SER A 61 -20.26 11.49 -12.59
N GLU A 62 -19.15 11.25 -13.28
CA GLU A 62 -18.88 10.01 -14.04
C GLU A 62 -18.63 8.82 -13.11
N PHE A 63 -18.07 9.07 -11.91
CA PHE A 63 -17.74 8.05 -10.90
C PHE A 63 -18.85 7.82 -9.86
N SER A 64 -20.12 8.00 -10.24
CA SER A 64 -21.28 7.93 -9.32
C SER A 64 -21.39 6.64 -8.48
N LYS A 65 -20.79 5.53 -8.92
CA LYS A 65 -20.79 4.24 -8.20
C LYS A 65 -19.66 4.10 -7.17
N MET A 66 -18.64 4.95 -7.25
CA MET A 66 -17.49 4.94 -6.34
C MET A 66 -17.77 5.89 -5.17
N PRO A 67 -17.57 5.47 -3.90
CA PRO A 67 -17.67 6.36 -2.75
C PRO A 67 -16.71 7.54 -2.89
N LYS A 68 -17.14 8.75 -2.53
CA LYS A 68 -16.34 9.97 -2.73
C LYS A 68 -15.03 9.93 -1.94
N SER A 69 -15.06 9.33 -0.76
CA SER A 69 -13.88 9.08 0.08
C SER A 69 -12.81 8.28 -0.66
N ILE A 70 -13.20 7.21 -1.37
CA ILE A 70 -12.29 6.39 -2.17
C ILE A 70 -11.76 7.17 -3.38
N PHE A 71 -12.63 7.90 -4.08
CA PHE A 71 -12.23 8.77 -5.19
C PHE A 71 -11.13 9.75 -4.76
N TYR A 72 -11.36 10.49 -3.67
CA TYR A 72 -10.40 11.48 -3.18
C TYR A 72 -9.13 10.82 -2.63
N ALA A 73 -9.23 9.67 -1.96
CA ALA A 73 -8.06 8.94 -1.47
C ALA A 73 -7.14 8.54 -2.64
N ILE A 74 -7.69 7.90 -3.68
CA ILE A 74 -6.91 7.47 -4.85
C ILE A 74 -6.33 8.67 -5.60
N TYR A 75 -7.12 9.74 -5.77
CA TYR A 75 -6.66 10.96 -6.40
C TYR A 75 -5.52 11.63 -5.63
N LEU A 76 -5.59 11.71 -4.30
CA LEU A 76 -4.51 12.27 -3.48
C LEU A 76 -3.26 11.38 -3.52
N LEU A 77 -3.41 10.06 -3.47
CA LEU A 77 -2.28 9.13 -3.60
C LEU A 77 -1.62 9.23 -4.98
N ARG A 78 -2.38 9.55 -6.04
CA ARG A 78 -1.83 9.91 -7.35
C ARG A 78 -0.96 11.18 -7.25
N ARG A 79 -1.41 12.22 -6.57
CA ARG A 79 -0.61 13.46 -6.39
C ARG A 79 0.67 13.19 -5.61
N LEU A 80 0.60 12.37 -4.57
CA LEU A 80 1.79 11.92 -3.84
C LEU A 80 2.72 11.07 -4.72
N PHE A 81 2.18 10.21 -5.59
CA PHE A 81 3.00 9.45 -6.53
C PHE A 81 3.74 10.37 -7.51
N ASN A 82 3.05 11.35 -8.09
CA ASN A 82 3.68 12.33 -8.97
C ASN A 82 4.75 13.16 -8.25
N LEU A 83 4.51 13.51 -6.98
CA LEU A 83 5.50 14.17 -6.14
C LEU A 83 6.69 13.26 -5.84
N ALA A 84 6.46 11.99 -5.50
CA ALA A 84 7.52 11.01 -5.24
C ALA A 84 8.47 10.87 -6.45
N MET A 85 7.89 10.87 -7.64
CA MET A 85 8.58 10.72 -8.93
C MET A 85 9.07 12.06 -9.52
N ASP A 86 8.81 13.19 -8.85
CA ASP A 86 9.19 14.54 -9.31
C ASP A 86 8.68 14.86 -10.74
N VAL A 87 7.45 14.45 -11.04
CA VAL A 87 6.80 14.61 -12.36
C VAL A 87 6.37 16.05 -12.60
N TYR A 88 6.18 16.83 -11.55
CA TYR A 88 5.73 18.22 -11.66
C TYR A 88 6.80 19.15 -12.24
N GLU A 89 8.06 18.93 -11.87
CA GLU A 89 9.18 19.76 -12.34
C GLU A 89 9.79 19.22 -13.63
N ARG A 90 9.75 17.89 -13.83
CA ARG A 90 10.35 17.23 -14.99
C ARG A 90 9.29 16.97 -16.05
N GLN A 91 9.28 17.76 -17.12
CA GLN A 91 8.41 17.54 -18.29
C GLN A 91 8.69 16.22 -19.04
N ASN A 92 9.76 15.50 -18.70
CA ASN A 92 10.20 14.23 -19.32
C ASN A 92 10.18 13.07 -18.31
N VAL A 93 9.01 12.72 -17.78
CA VAL A 93 8.85 11.44 -17.08
C VAL A 93 8.12 10.49 -18.02
N ASP A 94 8.80 9.43 -18.47
CA ASP A 94 8.28 8.38 -19.37
C ASP A 94 7.28 7.46 -18.63
N LEU A 95 6.28 8.03 -17.95
CA LEU A 95 5.23 7.27 -17.29
C LEU A 95 4.24 6.78 -18.34
N VAL A 96 4.21 5.47 -18.51
CA VAL A 96 3.21 4.79 -19.34
C VAL A 96 2.23 4.09 -18.41
N PHE A 97 0.99 4.58 -18.39
CA PHE A 97 -0.12 3.94 -17.68
C PHE A 97 -0.72 2.84 -18.52
N ALA A 98 -1.30 1.85 -17.86
CA ALA A 98 -2.04 0.80 -18.55
C ALA A 98 -3.22 1.40 -19.34
N GLY A 99 -3.43 0.91 -20.56
CA GLY A 99 -4.55 1.33 -21.41
C GLY A 99 -5.89 0.80 -20.90
N LYS A 100 -7.02 1.20 -21.49
CA LYS A 100 -8.37 0.83 -21.02
C LYS A 100 -8.65 -0.69 -20.99
N GLU A 101 -7.97 -1.45 -21.84
CA GLU A 101 -8.15 -2.91 -21.98
C GLU A 101 -7.12 -3.73 -21.21
N TRP A 102 -6.30 -3.09 -20.37
CA TRP A 102 -5.16 -3.71 -19.69
C TRP A 102 -5.51 -4.94 -18.82
N LEU A 103 -6.74 -5.04 -18.33
CA LEU A 103 -7.19 -6.22 -17.56
C LEU A 103 -7.59 -7.40 -18.44
N ASN A 104 -7.85 -7.20 -19.73
CA ASN A 104 -8.33 -8.27 -20.61
C ASN A 104 -7.25 -9.33 -20.88
N SER A 105 -5.97 -8.95 -20.80
CA SER A 105 -4.81 -9.83 -20.98
C SER A 105 -4.22 -10.36 -19.68
N VAL A 106 -4.87 -10.10 -18.53
CA VAL A 106 -4.36 -10.49 -17.22
C VAL A 106 -4.98 -11.84 -16.84
N GLU A 107 -4.13 -12.83 -16.59
CA GLU A 107 -4.57 -14.16 -16.13
C GLU A 107 -4.70 -14.25 -14.60
N ASN A 108 -3.93 -13.46 -13.86
CA ASN A 108 -3.90 -13.50 -12.39
C ASN A 108 -3.72 -12.11 -11.77
N LEU A 109 -4.13 -11.97 -10.51
CA LEU A 109 -4.04 -10.71 -9.76
C LEU A 109 -2.59 -10.21 -9.59
N GLU A 110 -1.62 -11.10 -9.69
CA GLU A 110 -0.21 -10.81 -9.42
C GLU A 110 0.51 -10.11 -10.57
N SER A 111 0.10 -10.39 -11.81
CA SER A 111 0.74 -9.88 -13.03
C SER A 111 0.21 -8.53 -13.49
N ILE A 112 -0.79 -7.98 -12.78
CA ILE A 112 -1.52 -6.76 -13.14
C ILE A 112 -0.56 -5.56 -13.35
N PRO A 113 -0.42 -5.05 -14.60
CA PRO A 113 0.50 -3.96 -14.89
C PRO A 113 -0.23 -2.60 -14.79
N VAL A 114 -0.01 -1.85 -13.70
CA VAL A 114 -0.67 -0.54 -13.50
C VAL A 114 0.07 0.65 -14.13
N VAL A 115 1.40 0.68 -14.02
CA VAL A 115 2.24 1.76 -14.54
C VAL A 115 3.66 1.25 -14.80
N THR A 116 4.32 1.76 -15.83
CA THR A 116 5.73 1.51 -16.16
C THR A 116 6.46 2.80 -16.47
N TRP A 117 7.76 2.83 -16.21
CA TRP A 117 8.67 3.87 -16.70
C TRP A 117 10.06 3.28 -16.92
N SER A 118 10.82 3.89 -17.82
CA SER A 118 12.12 3.41 -18.29
C SER A 118 13.28 4.09 -17.57
N THR A 119 13.24 5.42 -17.46
CA THR A 119 14.42 6.25 -17.14
C THR A 119 14.26 7.09 -15.87
N SER A 120 13.03 7.32 -15.43
CA SER A 120 12.75 8.22 -14.31
C SER A 120 13.21 7.63 -12.99
N ILE A 121 13.91 8.45 -12.20
CA ILE A 121 14.45 8.07 -10.90
C ILE A 121 13.50 8.58 -9.82
N LEU A 122 13.28 7.77 -8.79
CA LEU A 122 12.56 8.17 -7.60
C LEU A 122 13.31 9.31 -6.88
N SER A 123 12.67 10.49 -6.75
CA SER A 123 13.30 11.68 -6.14
C SER A 123 12.95 11.83 -4.66
N HIS A 124 11.73 11.48 -4.25
CA HIS A 124 11.27 11.67 -2.87
C HIS A 124 10.77 10.37 -2.22
N PRO A 125 11.70 9.51 -1.74
CA PRO A 125 11.35 8.21 -1.14
C PRO A 125 10.46 8.33 0.10
N THR A 126 10.64 9.37 0.91
CA THR A 126 9.79 9.68 2.07
C THR A 126 8.30 9.81 1.70
N ILE A 127 7.97 10.21 0.48
CA ILE A 127 6.57 10.28 0.01
C ILE A 127 6.02 8.89 -0.32
N VAL A 128 6.84 7.99 -0.87
CA VAL A 128 6.45 6.58 -1.09
C VAL A 128 6.15 5.90 0.25
N LEU A 129 6.93 6.19 1.29
CA LEU A 129 6.66 5.73 2.65
C LEU A 129 5.32 6.26 3.19
N CYS A 130 4.96 7.49 2.87
CA CYS A 130 3.64 8.04 3.21
C CYS A 130 2.51 7.29 2.50
N ILE A 131 2.67 7.00 1.20
CA ILE A 131 1.70 6.20 0.42
C ILE A 131 1.53 4.81 1.06
N LEU A 132 2.63 4.14 1.42
CA LEU A 132 2.58 2.84 2.10
C LEU A 132 1.87 2.91 3.47
N LYS A 133 2.14 3.95 4.28
CA LYS A 133 1.47 4.16 5.58
C LYS A 133 -0.01 4.51 5.47
N LEU A 134 -0.42 5.15 4.38
CA LEU A 134 -1.81 5.49 4.11
C LEU A 134 -2.59 4.34 3.50
N LEU A 135 -1.92 3.30 2.98
CA LEU A 135 -2.55 2.17 2.33
C LEU A 135 -3.65 1.55 3.22
N PRO A 136 -3.41 1.15 4.49
CA PRO A 136 -4.48 0.59 5.31
C PRO A 136 -5.57 1.61 5.64
N SER A 137 -5.24 2.90 5.55
CA SER A 137 -6.17 3.96 5.87
C SER A 137 -7.19 4.23 4.76
N ILE A 138 -7.04 3.64 3.58
CA ILE A 138 -8.00 3.78 2.48
C ILE A 138 -9.28 3.04 2.87
N SER A 139 -10.33 3.81 3.14
CA SER A 139 -11.61 3.28 3.58
C SER A 139 -12.75 4.15 3.07
N ALA A 140 -13.79 3.49 2.59
CA ALA A 140 -15.03 4.13 2.20
C ALA A 140 -15.70 4.64 3.49
N ARG A 141 -15.86 5.95 3.57
CA ARG A 141 -16.58 6.59 4.65
C ARG A 141 -18.07 6.40 4.43
N GLN A 142 -18.77 6.05 5.50
CA GLN A 142 -20.22 5.97 5.54
C GLN A 142 -20.83 7.32 5.12
N GLU A 143 -21.49 7.38 3.96
CA GLU A 143 -22.21 8.57 3.50
C GLU A 143 -23.65 8.63 4.07
N SER A 144 -24.16 7.51 4.59
CA SER A 144 -25.51 7.36 5.13
C SER A 144 -25.54 7.29 6.67
N PHE A 145 -26.50 7.99 7.28
CA PHE A 145 -26.69 8.14 8.74
C PHE A 145 -27.24 6.87 9.43
N GLY A 146 -27.12 5.69 8.80
CA GLY A 146 -27.60 4.40 9.32
C GLY A 146 -26.49 3.66 10.07
N ASP A 147 -26.83 2.72 10.93
CA ASP A 147 -25.87 1.97 11.75
C ASP A 147 -25.29 0.81 10.90
N GLY A 148 -24.05 0.94 10.41
CA GLY A 148 -23.31 -0.09 9.66
C GLY A 148 -22.74 0.34 8.29
N ILE A 149 -21.46 0.05 8.05
CA ILE A 149 -20.80 0.21 6.74
C ILE A 149 -21.36 -0.84 5.78
N ASP A 150 -21.85 -0.41 4.60
CA ASP A 150 -22.35 -1.31 3.56
C ASP A 150 -21.23 -2.26 3.08
N GLU A 151 -21.58 -3.50 2.75
CA GLU A 151 -20.63 -4.48 2.21
C GLU A 151 -20.02 -4.00 0.88
N SER A 152 -20.77 -3.20 0.10
CA SER A 152 -20.26 -2.52 -1.09
C SER A 152 -19.12 -1.55 -0.76
N ASP A 153 -19.25 -0.76 0.31
CA ASP A 153 -18.26 0.23 0.75
C ASP A 153 -16.97 -0.44 1.25
N LYS A 154 -17.11 -1.55 1.99
CA LYS A 154 -15.96 -2.36 2.40
C LYS A 154 -15.22 -2.95 1.21
N LEU A 155 -15.94 -3.46 0.20
CA LEU A 155 -15.33 -3.96 -1.03
C LEU A 155 -14.55 -2.84 -1.76
N TRP A 156 -15.12 -1.63 -1.85
CA TRP A 156 -14.43 -0.48 -2.43
C TRP A 156 -13.14 -0.12 -1.68
N SER A 157 -13.17 -0.19 -0.35
CA SER A 157 -11.98 0.00 0.50
C SER A 157 -10.90 -1.01 0.15
N ALA A 158 -11.25 -2.30 0.15
CA ALA A 158 -10.31 -3.38 -0.13
C ALA A 158 -9.74 -3.33 -1.56
N VAL A 159 -10.57 -2.99 -2.56
CA VAL A 159 -10.11 -2.79 -3.95
C VAL A 159 -9.20 -1.57 -4.08
N GLY A 160 -9.49 -0.47 -3.39
CA GLY A 160 -8.64 0.72 -3.36
C GLY A 160 -7.26 0.41 -2.76
N GLN A 161 -7.23 -0.31 -1.62
CA GLN A 161 -5.99 -0.80 -1.00
C GLN A 161 -5.20 -1.71 -1.93
N PHE A 162 -5.88 -2.67 -2.58
CA PHE A 162 -5.27 -3.58 -3.55
C PHE A 162 -4.67 -2.81 -4.74
N TYR A 163 -5.40 -1.87 -5.32
CA TYR A 163 -4.90 -1.05 -6.44
C TYR A 163 -3.63 -0.28 -6.05
N ILE A 164 -3.62 0.37 -4.88
CA ILE A 164 -2.45 1.12 -4.42
C ILE A 164 -1.26 0.20 -4.09
N SER A 165 -1.51 -1.02 -3.61
CA SER A 165 -0.46 -2.03 -3.46
C SER A 165 0.21 -2.40 -4.79
N LEU A 166 -0.55 -2.43 -5.89
CA LEU A 166 0.00 -2.67 -7.24
C LEU A 166 0.84 -1.48 -7.72
N VAL A 167 0.45 -0.25 -7.38
CA VAL A 167 1.26 0.96 -7.67
C VAL A 167 2.58 0.91 -6.90
N LEU A 168 2.54 0.55 -5.61
CA LEU A 168 3.74 0.37 -4.80
C LEU A 168 4.63 -0.77 -5.34
N LYS A 169 4.01 -1.89 -5.76
CA LYS A 169 4.71 -3.00 -6.44
C LYS A 169 5.43 -2.51 -7.71
N ALA A 170 4.79 -1.65 -8.51
CA ALA A 170 5.40 -1.10 -9.71
C ALA A 170 6.65 -0.25 -9.43
N LEU A 171 6.68 0.49 -8.30
CA LEU A 171 7.86 1.25 -7.85
C LEU A 171 9.08 0.36 -7.58
N MET A 172 8.86 -0.91 -7.24
CA MET A 172 9.95 -1.87 -7.01
C MET A 172 10.53 -2.47 -8.29
N ARG A 173 10.05 -2.11 -9.49
CA ARG A 173 10.56 -2.71 -10.74
C ARG A 173 12.00 -2.31 -11.07
N GLN A 174 12.38 -1.08 -10.72
CA GLN A 174 13.73 -0.57 -10.96
C GLN A 174 14.62 -0.81 -9.75
N GLU A 175 15.82 -1.36 -9.99
CA GLU A 175 16.81 -1.63 -8.96
C GLU A 175 17.19 -0.35 -8.18
N ARG A 176 17.37 0.78 -8.88
CA ARG A 176 17.70 2.05 -8.23
C ARG A 176 16.62 2.50 -7.24
N SER A 177 15.35 2.29 -7.56
CA SER A 177 14.24 2.58 -6.64
C SER A 177 14.27 1.67 -5.41
N GLN A 178 14.62 0.39 -5.59
CA GLN A 178 14.76 -0.57 -4.48
C GLN A 178 15.88 -0.15 -3.52
N GLN A 179 17.05 0.25 -4.04
CA GLN A 179 18.19 0.72 -3.24
C GLN A 179 17.80 1.93 -2.40
N ILE A 180 17.27 2.98 -3.05
CA ILE A 180 16.84 4.22 -2.38
C ILE A 180 15.81 3.90 -1.28
N LEU A 181 14.79 3.09 -1.58
CA LEU A 181 13.73 2.80 -0.61
C LEU A 181 14.21 1.90 0.53
N CYS A 182 15.17 1.01 0.27
CA CYS A 182 15.80 0.19 1.30
C CYS A 182 16.56 1.07 2.30
N GLU A 183 17.32 2.06 1.83
CA GLU A 183 18.03 3.03 2.67
C GLU A 183 17.09 3.87 3.53
N HIS A 184 15.86 4.11 3.07
CA HIS A 184 14.84 4.88 3.79
C HIS A 184 13.91 4.00 4.66
N LEU A 185 14.36 2.81 5.06
CA LEU A 185 13.64 1.89 5.96
C LEU A 185 12.26 1.45 5.44
N MET A 186 12.07 1.39 4.12
CA MET A 186 10.87 0.78 3.54
C MET A 186 10.68 -0.70 3.96
N PRO A 187 11.71 -1.56 4.10
CA PRO A 187 11.53 -2.93 4.58
C PRO A 187 10.80 -2.99 5.93
N ARG A 188 11.26 -2.14 6.87
CA ARG A 188 10.65 -1.99 8.20
C ARG A 188 9.18 -1.66 8.09
N MET A 189 8.87 -0.69 7.23
CA MET A 189 7.54 -0.17 7.05
C MET A 189 6.60 -1.16 6.37
N VAL A 190 7.09 -1.95 5.41
CA VAL A 190 6.32 -3.02 4.76
C VAL A 190 5.93 -4.07 5.80
N MET A 191 6.85 -4.46 6.68
CA MET A 191 6.58 -5.37 7.79
C MET A 191 5.61 -4.78 8.82
N ASP A 192 5.75 -3.49 9.16
CA ASP A 192 4.85 -2.80 10.09
C ASP A 192 3.40 -2.77 9.57
N VAL A 193 3.24 -2.31 8.33
CA VAL A 193 1.94 -2.16 7.68
C VAL A 193 1.29 -3.51 7.39
N GLY A 194 2.10 -4.51 7.00
CA GLY A 194 1.67 -5.85 6.64
C GLY A 194 1.75 -6.88 7.77
N ALA A 195 1.93 -6.48 9.04
CA ALA A 195 2.22 -7.43 10.13
C ALA A 195 1.19 -8.58 10.25
N GLU A 196 -0.10 -8.26 10.16
CA GLU A 196 -1.16 -9.28 10.20
C GLU A 196 -1.34 -10.01 8.86
N LEU A 197 -0.97 -9.35 7.76
CA LEU A 197 -1.02 -9.91 6.42
C LEU A 197 -0.02 -11.07 6.25
N PHE A 198 1.21 -10.92 6.75
CA PHE A 198 2.24 -11.96 6.64
C PHE A 198 1.93 -13.24 7.43
N LYS A 199 0.96 -13.20 8.34
CA LYS A 199 0.48 -14.38 9.09
C LYS A 199 -0.57 -15.17 8.32
N LYS A 200 -1.10 -14.64 7.21
CA LYS A 200 -2.14 -15.31 6.41
C LYS A 200 -1.51 -16.23 5.36
N ALA A 201 -2.08 -17.42 5.21
CA ALA A 201 -1.67 -18.36 4.17
C ALA A 201 -2.05 -17.89 2.75
N VAL A 202 -3.23 -17.26 2.61
CA VAL A 202 -3.75 -16.77 1.34
C VAL A 202 -4.40 -15.42 1.56
N HIS A 203 -3.96 -14.39 0.82
CA HIS A 203 -4.55 -13.05 0.86
C HIS A 203 -4.19 -12.27 -0.42
N PRO A 204 -5.10 -11.49 -1.03
CA PRO A 204 -4.83 -10.75 -2.28
C PRO A 204 -3.64 -9.77 -2.21
N LEU A 205 -3.49 -9.07 -1.08
CA LEU A 205 -2.34 -8.18 -0.83
C LEU A 205 -1.01 -8.92 -0.60
N LEU A 206 -1.02 -10.23 -0.36
CA LEU A 206 0.19 -10.96 0.01
C LEU A 206 1.22 -10.97 -1.13
N SER A 207 0.79 -11.19 -2.37
CA SER A 207 1.70 -11.18 -3.54
C SER A 207 2.39 -9.81 -3.73
N PRO A 208 1.68 -8.67 -3.73
CA PRO A 208 2.33 -7.35 -3.73
C PRO A 208 3.30 -7.12 -2.56
N PHE A 209 2.93 -7.52 -1.33
CA PHE A 209 3.77 -7.32 -0.15
C PHE A 209 5.01 -8.21 -0.14
N HIS A 210 4.89 -9.50 -0.50
CA HIS A 210 6.03 -10.39 -0.69
C HIS A 210 6.94 -9.87 -1.79
N TYR A 211 6.40 -9.46 -2.94
CA TYR A 211 7.22 -8.90 -4.01
C TYR A 211 8.01 -7.67 -3.54
N MET A 212 7.38 -6.75 -2.81
CA MET A 212 8.10 -5.61 -2.25
C MET A 212 9.20 -6.04 -1.28
N LEU A 213 8.90 -6.96 -0.36
CA LEU A 213 9.85 -7.43 0.63
C LEU A 213 11.02 -8.18 -0.01
N GLU A 214 10.77 -9.09 -0.96
CA GLU A 214 11.79 -9.82 -1.71
C GLU A 214 12.76 -8.88 -2.43
N ARG A 215 12.21 -7.90 -3.16
CA ARG A 215 13.04 -6.93 -3.90
C ARG A 215 13.88 -6.06 -2.98
N LEU A 216 13.33 -5.67 -1.84
CA LEU A 216 14.05 -4.92 -0.82
C LEU A 216 15.07 -5.79 -0.05
N ALA A 217 14.79 -7.08 0.13
CA ALA A 217 15.70 -8.04 0.78
C ALA A 217 16.95 -8.34 -0.05
N CYS A 218 16.82 -8.30 -1.38
CA CYS A 218 17.98 -8.41 -2.29
C CYS A 218 18.92 -7.18 -2.23
N GLN A 219 18.49 -6.09 -1.58
CA GLN A 219 19.32 -4.91 -1.34
C GLN A 219 20.01 -5.01 0.02
N SER A 220 20.56 -3.90 0.51
CA SER A 220 21.22 -3.81 1.80
C SER A 220 20.23 -3.76 2.97
N MET A 221 19.38 -4.79 3.13
CA MET A 221 18.49 -4.89 4.28
C MET A 221 19.31 -5.00 5.58
N HIS A 222 19.04 -4.12 6.55
CA HIS A 222 19.74 -4.18 7.82
C HIS A 222 19.45 -5.50 8.56
N PRO A 223 20.45 -6.09 9.26
CA PRO A 223 20.25 -7.31 10.04
C PRO A 223 19.11 -7.25 11.06
N LYS A 224 18.80 -6.05 11.60
CA LYS A 224 17.66 -5.82 12.51
C LYS A 224 16.32 -6.06 11.81
N GLU A 225 16.19 -5.63 10.56
CA GLU A 225 14.96 -5.81 9.76
C GLU A 225 14.74 -7.28 9.39
N LEU A 226 15.80 -7.99 8.99
CA LEU A 226 15.69 -9.43 8.72
C LEU A 226 15.27 -10.22 9.97
N ARG A 227 15.88 -9.91 11.13
CA ARG A 227 15.50 -10.52 12.41
C ARG A 227 14.05 -10.26 12.77
N ARG A 228 13.56 -9.04 12.50
CA ARG A 228 12.17 -8.66 12.71
C ARG A 228 11.23 -9.50 11.84
N PHE A 229 11.54 -9.66 10.56
CA PHE A 229 10.74 -10.50 9.65
C PHE A 229 10.61 -11.94 10.17
N LEU A 230 11.73 -12.57 10.52
CA LEU A 230 11.75 -13.94 11.05
C LEU A 230 11.01 -14.09 12.39
N ARG A 231 10.77 -12.99 13.11
CA ARG A 231 10.07 -12.94 14.39
C ARG A 231 8.59 -12.52 14.27
N LEU A 232 8.07 -12.23 13.07
CA LEU A 232 6.69 -11.74 12.89
C LEU A 232 5.62 -12.67 13.48
N ASP A 233 5.84 -13.98 13.43
CA ASP A 233 4.93 -15.00 13.99
C ASP A 233 5.39 -15.52 15.37
N GLN A 234 6.34 -14.83 15.99
CA GLN A 234 6.99 -15.22 17.25
C GLN A 234 7.40 -16.71 17.33
N PRO A 235 7.96 -17.33 16.25
CA PRO A 235 8.13 -18.79 16.18
C PRO A 235 9.09 -19.36 17.25
N LEU A 236 9.89 -18.49 17.88
CA LEU A 236 10.88 -18.86 18.89
C LEU A 236 10.62 -18.22 20.27
N CYS A 237 9.50 -17.51 20.48
CA CYS A 237 9.21 -16.75 21.71
C CYS A 237 10.38 -15.88 22.22
N CYS A 238 11.29 -15.45 21.34
CA CYS A 238 12.51 -14.73 21.73
C CYS A 238 12.24 -13.23 21.85
N LEU A 239 12.61 -12.64 22.98
CA LEU A 239 12.62 -11.19 23.19
C LEU A 239 13.61 -10.51 22.20
N ASN A 240 13.22 -9.36 21.66
CA ASN A 240 14.13 -8.51 20.89
C ASN A 240 15.10 -7.82 21.86
N LEU A 241 16.35 -8.30 21.93
CA LEU A 241 17.40 -7.69 22.77
C LEU A 241 17.81 -6.27 22.33
N ASP A 242 17.41 -5.82 21.13
CA ASP A 242 17.78 -4.53 20.53
C ASP A 242 16.63 -3.50 20.52
N ASP A 243 15.49 -3.82 21.13
CA ASP A 243 14.37 -2.88 21.27
C ASP A 243 14.32 -2.43 22.73
N ASP A 244 14.70 -1.17 22.99
CA ASP A 244 14.43 -0.47 24.27
C ASP A 244 12.92 -0.20 24.46
N ASP A 245 12.10 -0.52 23.45
CA ASP A 245 10.66 -0.49 23.50
C ASP A 245 10.18 -1.68 24.35
N ASN A 246 9.83 -1.35 25.59
CA ASN A 246 9.20 -2.22 26.59
C ASN A 246 7.81 -2.71 26.11
N ASP A 247 7.76 -3.51 25.04
CA ASP A 247 6.60 -4.32 24.69
C ASP A 247 6.52 -5.45 25.73
N GLY A 248 5.96 -5.10 26.89
CA GLY A 248 5.85 -5.90 28.11
C GLY A 248 4.97 -7.14 27.99
N ASN A 249 5.32 -8.05 27.10
CA ASN A 249 4.83 -9.43 27.18
C ASN A 249 5.74 -10.20 28.14
N GLU A 250 5.43 -10.13 29.44
CA GLU A 250 6.12 -10.85 30.53
C GLU A 250 6.15 -12.39 30.35
N ASN A 251 5.49 -12.92 29.31
CA ASN A 251 5.33 -14.35 29.06
C ASN A 251 6.06 -14.91 27.82
N SER A 252 6.88 -14.14 27.10
CA SER A 252 7.64 -14.68 25.95
C SER A 252 9.13 -14.82 26.25
N GLY A 253 9.61 -16.06 26.38
CA GLY A 253 11.05 -16.40 26.42
C GLY A 253 11.39 -17.42 27.50
N GLY A 254 11.21 -18.72 27.21
CA GLY A 254 11.81 -19.77 28.03
C GLY A 254 13.33 -19.87 27.77
N PRO A 255 14.15 -20.23 28.76
CA PRO A 255 15.59 -20.37 28.57
C PRO A 255 15.88 -21.46 27.53
N VAL A 256 16.72 -21.12 26.55
CA VAL A 256 17.26 -22.10 25.59
C VAL A 256 18.14 -23.07 26.38
N PRO A 257 17.84 -24.37 26.43
CA PRO A 257 18.71 -25.34 27.10
C PRO A 257 19.99 -25.47 26.27
N ILE A 258 21.08 -24.90 26.77
CA ILE A 258 22.40 -25.15 26.24
C ILE A 258 22.89 -26.42 26.96
N HIS A 259 22.77 -27.56 26.28
CA HIS A 259 23.41 -28.81 26.68
C HIS A 259 24.76 -28.96 26.00
#